data_AF-A0A9W8BE06-F1
#
_entry.id   AF-A0A9W8BE06-F1
#
_cell.length_a   1.000
_cell.length_b   1.000
_cell.length_c   1.000
_cell.angle_alpha   90.00
_cell.angle_beta   90.00
_cell.angle_gamma   90.00
#
_symmetry.space_group_name_H-M   'P 1'
#
loop_
_entity.id
_entity.type
_entity.pdbx_description
1 polymer ?
#
loop_
_entity_poly.entity_id
_entity_poly.type
_entity_poly.pdbx_seq_one_letter_code
_entity_poly.pdbx_strand_id
1 'polypeptide(L)'
;MPLVPGACVDRKWLSVGATPENESGASERTFTVMSYNILCQKLIRRSLFPYASSKSLKWKSRKEKLLKEISHWKADILCLQEVGIEHWHQIYAPHFRQAGYDSRMFFSMQKSHGIAILWKRAKFHMVGEQTVNMDDSICVDGERLITDNVGLVVALRFGSEVARVESVDPYADSVDPEYRISAGGASTAVPGPPGVIVTNTHLYWKPGACYERLQQQIAMLAAQRSIQEKHPDYPVIFCGDFNTTPDDAGYALLTKARPVVLNEWQLDNLLPVTMEDDEEEDEEENDDAEDSTSGSVSTTSYAAVTSAGTLAESEDLVAKRRRLEEYERKAEADLARDQERVRRLVSLLQMENPILLRSCYSTYAELDPTYATKQWPGEPIYTNYAKWSGTLDYIFYAPTRGLAVRDVLSLPAEQRMKPGLPNETFASDHVALAARFGLTSL
;
A
#
# COMPACT_ATOMS: atom_id res chain seq x y z
N MET A 1 9.72 8.04 35.26
CA MET A 1 8.47 8.76 35.61
C MET A 1 7.29 7.86 35.27
N PRO A 2 6.25 7.77 36.10
CA PRO A 2 5.04 7.05 35.73
C PRO A 2 4.28 7.84 34.65
N LEU A 3 3.86 7.15 33.59
CA LEU A 3 3.19 7.70 32.41
C LEU A 3 1.77 8.18 32.77
N VAL A 4 1.41 9.37 32.28
CA VAL A 4 0.08 9.97 32.49
C VAL A 4 -0.98 9.19 31.70
N PRO A 5 -2.06 8.71 32.34
CA PRO A 5 -3.17 8.07 31.63
C PRO A 5 -3.83 9.05 30.66
N GLY A 6 -3.86 8.72 29.36
CA GLY A 6 -4.60 9.49 28.34
C GLY A 6 -3.77 10.35 27.38
N ALA A 7 -2.43 10.34 27.52
CA ALA A 7 -1.56 10.92 26.50
C ALA A 7 -1.74 10.16 25.18
N CYS A 8 -2.17 10.90 24.15
CA CYS A 8 -2.10 10.43 22.76
C CYS A 8 -0.65 9.99 22.50
N VAL A 9 -0.53 8.84 21.86
CA VAL A 9 0.64 7.96 21.68
C VAL A 9 2.01 8.58 21.95
N ASP A 10 2.83 7.91 22.78
CA ASP A 10 4.23 8.24 23.10
C ASP A 10 5.12 8.02 21.86
N ARG A 11 4.96 8.89 20.88
CA ARG A 11 5.67 8.86 19.59
C ARG A 11 6.29 10.23 19.35
N LYS A 12 7.45 10.24 18.72
CA LYS A 12 8.23 11.45 18.46
C LYS A 12 8.62 11.52 16.98
N TRP A 13 8.80 12.73 16.49
CA TRP A 13 9.41 12.94 15.18
C TRP A 13 10.91 12.62 15.26
N LEU A 14 11.40 11.79 14.35
CA LEU A 14 12.80 11.41 14.19
C LEU A 14 13.32 12.07 12.91
N SER A 15 14.41 12.83 13.02
CA SER A 15 14.97 13.54 11.87
C SER A 15 15.76 12.59 10.97
N VAL A 16 15.43 12.58 9.69
CA VAL A 16 16.06 11.74 8.67
C VAL A 16 17.29 12.47 8.12
N GLY A 17 18.42 12.31 8.80
CA GLY A 17 19.71 12.92 8.43
C GLY A 17 19.85 14.39 8.83
N ALA A 18 21.10 14.85 8.98
CA ALA A 18 21.44 16.27 9.11
C ALA A 18 21.47 16.86 7.70
N THR A 19 20.52 17.70 7.32
CA THR A 19 20.80 18.57 6.19
C THR A 19 21.82 19.61 6.60
N PRO A 20 22.83 19.90 5.75
CA PRO A 20 23.58 21.14 5.88
C PRO A 20 22.57 22.26 6.07
N GLU A 21 22.83 23.16 7.02
CA GLU A 21 22.14 24.44 7.04
C GLU A 21 22.12 24.97 5.60
N ASN A 22 20.94 25.34 5.11
CA ASN A 22 20.79 25.87 3.77
C ASN A 22 21.67 27.13 3.66
N GLU A 23 22.90 26.97 3.17
CA GLU A 23 23.74 28.08 2.70
C GLU A 23 23.15 28.72 1.43
N SER A 24 22.11 28.10 0.86
CA SER A 24 21.30 28.66 -0.21
C SER A 24 20.03 29.29 0.37
N GLY A 25 19.87 30.61 0.21
CA GLY A 25 18.70 31.39 0.66
C GLY A 25 17.38 31.09 -0.07
N ALA A 26 17.16 29.85 -0.51
CA ALA A 26 15.94 29.40 -1.17
C ALA A 26 14.85 29.11 -0.12
N SER A 27 13.64 29.64 -0.33
CA SER A 27 12.49 29.36 0.54
C SER A 27 12.04 27.90 0.38
N GLU A 28 12.12 27.13 1.47
CA GLU A 28 11.64 25.75 1.53
C GLU A 28 10.20 25.70 2.07
N ARG A 29 9.31 24.98 1.37
CA ARG A 29 7.95 24.69 1.85
C ARG A 29 7.96 23.37 2.60
N THR A 30 7.35 23.34 3.79
CA THR A 30 7.23 22.10 4.57
C THR A 30 5.78 21.65 4.68
N PHE A 31 5.58 20.34 4.64
CA PHE A 31 4.28 19.72 4.82
C PHE A 31 4.42 18.30 5.38
N THR A 32 3.31 17.75 5.86
CA THR A 32 3.27 16.43 6.48
C THR A 32 2.28 15.52 5.77
N VAL A 33 2.64 14.24 5.62
CA VAL A 33 1.80 13.20 5.02
C VAL A 33 1.66 12.06 6.02
N MET A 34 0.45 11.55 6.21
CA MET A 34 0.16 10.34 6.99
C MET A 34 -0.40 9.25 6.06
N SER A 35 0.04 8.00 6.24
CA SER A 35 -0.61 6.82 5.67
C SER A 35 -1.12 5.94 6.81
N TYR A 36 -2.39 5.51 6.76
CA TYR A 36 -2.95 4.69 7.82
C TYR A 36 -4.12 3.80 7.37
N ASN A 37 -3.93 2.48 7.45
CA ASN A 37 -5.04 1.52 7.38
C ASN A 37 -5.82 1.58 8.69
N ILE A 38 -7.08 2.01 8.63
CA ILE A 38 -7.89 2.28 9.83
C ILE A 38 -8.80 1.12 10.25
N LEU A 39 -8.65 -0.05 9.61
CA LEU A 39 -9.38 -1.29 9.87
C LEU A 39 -10.90 -1.12 9.79
N CYS A 40 -11.52 -1.50 8.68
CA CYS A 40 -12.96 -1.32 8.51
C CYS A 40 -13.73 -2.13 9.57
N GLN A 41 -14.80 -1.56 10.13
CA GLN A 41 -15.61 -2.28 11.12
C GLN A 41 -16.17 -3.62 10.59
N LYS A 42 -16.48 -3.68 9.28
CA LYS A 42 -17.03 -4.88 8.62
C LYS A 42 -15.99 -5.96 8.33
N LEU A 43 -14.70 -5.64 8.42
CA LEU A 43 -13.62 -6.61 8.21
C LEU A 43 -13.19 -7.28 9.52
N ILE A 44 -13.65 -6.79 10.67
CA ILE A 44 -13.32 -7.38 11.97
C ILE A 44 -14.03 -8.73 12.14
N ARG A 45 -13.24 -9.79 12.26
CA ARG A 45 -13.67 -11.12 12.70
C ARG A 45 -13.02 -11.46 14.05
N ARG A 46 -13.78 -12.10 14.94
CA ARG A 46 -13.28 -12.45 16.30
C ARG A 46 -12.07 -13.39 16.24
N SER A 47 -12.03 -14.31 15.28
CA SER A 47 -10.95 -15.27 15.06
C SER A 47 -9.62 -14.61 14.70
N LEU A 48 -9.64 -13.45 14.02
CA LEU A 48 -8.44 -12.67 13.68
C LEU A 48 -7.87 -11.92 14.90
N PHE A 49 -8.71 -11.60 15.88
CA PHE A 49 -8.37 -10.79 17.05
C PHE A 49 -8.81 -11.45 18.38
N PRO A 50 -8.36 -12.69 18.69
CA PRO A 50 -8.84 -13.45 19.84
C PRO A 50 -8.43 -12.81 21.18
N TYR A 51 -7.31 -12.08 21.18
CA TYR A 51 -6.79 -11.35 22.34
C TYR A 51 -7.50 -10.01 22.60
N ALA A 52 -8.19 -9.44 21.60
CA ALA A 52 -8.75 -8.10 21.72
C ALA A 52 -10.04 -8.13 22.56
N SER A 53 -10.19 -7.18 23.49
CA SER A 53 -11.44 -7.08 24.26
C SER A 53 -12.62 -6.72 23.34
N SER A 54 -13.83 -7.17 23.71
CA SER A 54 -15.05 -6.83 22.97
C SER A 54 -15.28 -5.32 22.84
N LYS A 55 -14.75 -4.52 23.78
CA LYS A 55 -14.81 -3.06 23.72
C LYS A 55 -13.88 -2.51 22.63
N SER A 56 -12.66 -3.04 22.53
CA SER A 56 -11.67 -2.61 21.55
C SER A 56 -12.06 -2.91 20.11
N LEU A 57 -12.89 -3.94 19.88
CA LEU A 57 -13.38 -4.31 18.54
C LEU A 57 -14.64 -3.56 18.09
N LYS A 58 -15.38 -2.94 19.01
CA LYS A 58 -16.66 -2.28 18.70
C LYS A 58 -16.45 -0.87 18.14
N TRP A 59 -17.15 -0.57 17.06
CA TRP A 59 -17.13 0.74 16.38
C TRP A 59 -17.28 1.92 17.33
N LYS A 60 -18.23 1.84 18.27
CA LYS A 60 -18.49 2.90 19.26
C LYS A 60 -17.21 3.33 20.01
N SER A 61 -16.35 2.38 20.37
CA SER A 61 -15.07 2.68 21.03
C SER A 61 -13.95 3.03 20.05
N ARG A 62 -13.90 2.35 18.89
CA ARG A 62 -12.84 2.55 17.89
C ARG A 62 -12.91 3.92 17.23
N LYS A 63 -14.12 4.37 16.87
CA LYS A 63 -14.38 5.67 16.22
C LYS A 63 -13.70 6.83 16.93
N GLU A 64 -13.94 6.97 18.23
CA GLU A 64 -13.41 8.10 19.01
C GLU A 64 -11.88 8.06 19.09
N LYS A 65 -11.29 6.88 19.22
CA LYS A 65 -9.84 6.67 19.21
C LYS A 65 -9.23 7.02 17.86
N LEU A 66 -9.79 6.51 16.76
CA LEU A 66 -9.33 6.80 15.39
C LEU A 66 -9.37 8.30 15.11
N LEU A 67 -10.50 8.96 15.37
CA LEU A 67 -10.64 10.40 15.13
C LEU A 67 -9.65 11.20 15.98
N LYS A 68 -9.45 10.83 17.25
CA LYS A 68 -8.49 11.48 18.15
C LYS A 68 -7.04 11.28 17.68
N GLU A 69 -6.66 10.06 17.32
CA GLU A 69 -5.32 9.72 16.86
C GLU A 69 -4.96 10.45 15.56
N ILE A 70 -5.81 10.35 14.53
CA ILE A 70 -5.58 11.01 13.24
C ILE A 70 -5.52 12.54 13.42
N SER A 71 -6.44 13.11 14.22
CA SER A 71 -6.48 14.57 14.45
C SER A 71 -5.32 15.09 15.30
N HIS A 72 -4.72 14.24 16.14
CA HIS A 72 -3.64 14.64 17.05
C HIS A 72 -2.40 15.12 16.27
N TRP A 73 -2.01 14.38 15.24
CA TRP A 73 -0.81 14.65 14.45
C TRP A 73 -0.95 15.84 13.50
N LYS A 74 -2.19 16.28 13.23
CA LYS A 74 -2.52 17.41 12.35
C LYS A 74 -1.81 17.36 11.00
N ALA A 75 -1.62 16.15 10.45
CA ALA A 75 -0.91 15.98 9.19
C ALA A 75 -1.60 16.77 8.06
N ASP A 76 -0.82 17.35 7.15
CA ASP A 76 -1.38 18.23 6.12
C ASP A 76 -2.10 17.43 5.03
N ILE A 77 -1.65 16.21 4.78
CA ILE A 77 -2.24 15.24 3.86
C ILE A 77 -2.45 13.91 4.60
N LEU A 78 -3.62 13.30 4.47
CA LEU A 78 -3.99 12.02 5.05
C LEU A 78 -4.32 11.03 3.92
N CYS A 79 -3.65 9.89 3.89
CA CYS A 79 -3.94 8.75 3.02
C CYS A 79 -4.48 7.61 3.91
N LEU A 80 -5.77 7.33 3.81
CA LEU A 80 -6.43 6.33 4.67
C LEU A 80 -6.86 5.12 3.83
N GLN A 81 -6.68 3.92 4.38
CA GLN A 81 -7.14 2.65 3.82
C GLN A 81 -8.20 2.01 4.73
N GLU A 82 -9.04 1.14 4.17
CA GLU A 82 -10.16 0.50 4.88
C GLU A 82 -11.16 1.47 5.53
N VAL A 83 -11.40 2.60 4.87
CA VAL A 83 -12.40 3.57 5.32
C VAL A 83 -13.80 2.99 5.07
N GLY A 84 -14.55 2.71 6.14
CA GLY A 84 -15.91 2.18 6.03
C GLY A 84 -16.86 3.19 5.36
N ILE A 85 -17.46 2.79 4.23
CA ILE A 85 -18.33 3.66 3.40
C ILE A 85 -19.52 4.18 4.21
N GLU A 86 -20.11 3.31 5.03
CA GLU A 86 -21.26 3.64 5.88
C GLU A 86 -20.98 4.75 6.91
N HIS A 87 -19.72 5.01 7.23
CA HIS A 87 -19.30 6.03 8.19
C HIS A 87 -18.74 7.28 7.50
N TRP A 88 -18.54 7.28 6.18
CA TRP A 88 -17.89 8.37 5.47
C TRP A 88 -18.68 9.68 5.57
N HIS A 89 -19.91 9.69 5.04
CA HIS A 89 -20.72 10.91 4.92
C HIS A 89 -21.20 11.44 6.27
N GLN A 90 -21.38 10.58 7.27
CA GLN A 90 -21.96 10.95 8.56
C GLN A 90 -20.92 11.25 9.64
N ILE A 91 -19.71 10.70 9.52
CA ILE A 91 -18.69 10.75 10.59
C ILE A 91 -17.38 11.30 10.07
N TYR A 92 -16.70 10.57 9.17
CA TYR A 92 -15.32 10.92 8.77
C TYR A 92 -15.24 12.25 8.02
N ALA A 93 -16.01 12.39 6.93
CA ALA A 93 -15.95 13.60 6.09
C ALA A 93 -16.38 14.87 6.85
N PRO A 94 -17.49 14.88 7.62
CA PRO A 94 -17.85 16.06 8.43
C PRO A 94 -16.81 16.41 9.49
N HIS A 95 -16.29 15.41 10.23
CA HIS A 95 -15.27 15.63 11.26
C HIS A 95 -14.01 16.29 10.68
N PHE A 96 -13.47 15.73 9.59
CA PHE A 96 -12.27 16.28 8.98
C PHE A 96 -12.53 17.59 8.22
N ARG A 97 -13.73 17.79 7.66
CA ARG A 97 -14.12 19.09 7.08
C ARG A 97 -14.11 20.20 8.12
N GLN A 98 -14.65 19.94 9.31
CA GLN A 98 -14.58 20.85 10.45
C GLN A 98 -13.14 21.09 10.90
N ALA A 99 -12.27 20.07 10.82
CA ALA A 99 -10.84 20.19 11.10
C ALA A 99 -10.01 20.87 9.98
N GLY A 100 -10.65 21.40 8.94
CA GLY A 100 -10.00 22.17 7.88
C GLY A 100 -9.54 21.37 6.65
N TYR A 101 -9.99 20.13 6.50
CA TYR A 101 -9.62 19.28 5.36
C TYR A 101 -10.68 19.28 4.27
N ASP A 102 -10.26 19.32 3.02
CA ASP A 102 -11.03 18.74 1.93
C ASP A 102 -10.63 17.28 1.75
N SER A 103 -11.46 16.52 1.05
CA SER A 103 -11.36 15.06 1.03
C SER A 103 -11.94 14.47 -0.24
N ARG A 104 -11.30 13.40 -0.70
CA ARG A 104 -11.80 12.52 -1.74
C ARG A 104 -11.73 11.06 -1.27
N MET A 105 -12.82 10.33 -1.43
CA MET A 105 -12.90 8.89 -1.15
C MET A 105 -13.25 8.16 -2.44
N PHE A 106 -12.65 7.00 -2.65
CA PHE A 106 -12.94 6.09 -3.75
C PHE A 106 -13.06 4.65 -3.24
N PHE A 107 -13.99 3.88 -3.81
CA PHE A 107 -14.32 2.52 -3.39
C PHE A 107 -14.92 1.73 -4.56
N SER A 108 -14.75 0.40 -4.55
CA SER A 108 -15.52 -0.50 -5.42
C SER A 108 -16.93 -0.68 -4.85
N MET A 109 -17.93 -0.74 -5.73
CA MET A 109 -19.33 -1.00 -5.35
C MET A 109 -19.54 -2.40 -4.75
N GLN A 110 -18.58 -3.31 -4.92
CA GLN A 110 -18.61 -4.66 -4.34
C GLN A 110 -18.04 -4.71 -2.91
N LYS A 111 -17.36 -3.65 -2.45
CA LYS A 111 -16.77 -3.58 -1.12
C LYS A 111 -17.53 -2.63 -0.19
N SER A 112 -17.44 -2.90 1.11
CA SER A 112 -18.04 -2.05 2.15
C SER A 112 -17.10 -0.95 2.68
N HIS A 113 -15.89 -0.88 2.12
CA HIS A 113 -14.85 0.06 2.50
C HIS A 113 -14.10 0.55 1.26
N GLY A 114 -13.31 1.61 1.44
CA GLY A 114 -12.47 2.16 0.37
C GLY A 114 -11.22 2.83 0.90
N ILE A 115 -10.67 3.69 0.07
CA ILE A 115 -9.52 4.52 0.36
C ILE A 115 -9.91 5.99 0.31
N ALA A 116 -9.21 6.84 1.07
CA ALA A 116 -9.43 8.27 1.04
C ALA A 116 -8.10 9.05 1.03
N ILE A 117 -8.11 10.18 0.34
CA ILE A 117 -7.07 11.21 0.46
C ILE A 117 -7.74 12.49 0.97
N LEU A 118 -7.21 13.05 2.07
CA LEU A 118 -7.65 14.31 2.65
C LEU A 118 -6.48 15.29 2.69
N TRP A 119 -6.74 16.58 2.50
CA TRP A 119 -5.71 17.62 2.53
C TRP A 119 -6.20 18.89 3.20
N LYS A 120 -5.31 19.61 3.89
CA LYS A 120 -5.62 20.90 4.51
C LYS A 120 -5.94 21.94 3.44
N ARG A 121 -7.17 22.45 3.42
CA ARG A 121 -7.62 23.55 2.53
C ARG A 121 -6.73 24.79 2.60
N ALA A 122 -6.22 25.08 3.79
CA ALA A 122 -5.36 26.24 4.02
C ALA A 122 -3.99 26.13 3.32
N LYS A 123 -3.57 24.93 2.92
CA LYS A 123 -2.27 24.68 2.29
C LYS A 123 -2.37 24.17 0.86
N PHE A 124 -3.42 23.42 0.52
CA PHE A 124 -3.51 22.70 -0.74
C PHE A 124 -4.86 22.88 -1.44
N HIS A 125 -4.82 22.92 -2.76
CA HIS A 125 -5.97 22.83 -3.64
C HIS A 125 -5.77 21.66 -4.61
N MET A 126 -6.78 20.79 -4.74
CA MET A 126 -6.73 19.72 -5.72
C MET A 126 -6.90 20.29 -7.13
N VAL A 127 -5.96 19.97 -8.01
CA VAL A 127 -5.92 20.43 -9.42
C VAL A 127 -5.99 19.27 -10.43
N GLY A 128 -5.96 18.02 -9.94
CA GLY A 128 -6.13 16.83 -10.76
C GLY A 128 -6.51 15.63 -9.90
N GLU A 129 -7.23 14.68 -10.49
CA GLU A 129 -7.68 13.43 -9.87
C GLU A 129 -7.63 12.31 -10.91
N GLN A 130 -7.26 11.11 -10.48
CA GLN A 130 -7.45 9.88 -11.23
C GLN A 130 -7.78 8.72 -10.27
N THR A 131 -8.88 8.03 -10.56
CA THR A 131 -9.29 6.81 -9.87
C THR A 131 -8.84 5.59 -10.66
N VAL A 132 -8.48 4.52 -9.97
CA VAL A 132 -8.05 3.25 -10.58
C VAL A 132 -8.89 2.13 -10.00
N ASN A 133 -9.69 1.46 -10.83
CA ASN A 133 -10.19 0.15 -10.50
C ASN A 133 -9.13 -0.87 -10.89
N MET A 134 -8.62 -1.61 -9.91
CA MET A 134 -7.56 -2.58 -10.13
C MET A 134 -8.02 -3.77 -10.96
N ASP A 135 -9.32 -3.94 -11.13
CA ASP A 135 -9.90 -4.98 -11.99
C ASP A 135 -10.18 -4.49 -13.42
N ASP A 136 -9.77 -3.26 -13.76
CA ASP A 136 -9.79 -2.75 -15.14
C ASP A 136 -8.39 -2.74 -15.78
N SER A 137 -7.33 -2.94 -14.99
CA SER A 137 -5.93 -2.89 -15.45
C SER A 137 -5.46 -4.11 -16.23
N ILE A 138 -4.29 -4.00 -16.85
CA ILE A 138 -3.70 -4.92 -17.86
C ILE A 138 -3.85 -6.40 -17.47
N CYS A 139 -4.53 -7.17 -18.31
CA CYS A 139 -4.45 -8.63 -18.33
C CYS A 139 -3.39 -9.02 -19.37
N VAL A 140 -2.23 -9.50 -18.92
CA VAL A 140 -1.25 -10.12 -19.83
C VAL A 140 -1.66 -11.57 -20.00
N ASP A 141 -2.59 -11.79 -20.94
CA ASP A 141 -3.04 -13.10 -21.42
C ASP A 141 -3.45 -14.08 -20.29
N GLY A 142 -4.65 -14.03 -19.70
CA GLY A 142 -5.08 -15.02 -18.70
C GLY A 142 -6.45 -14.80 -18.06
N GLU A 143 -6.92 -15.77 -17.26
CA GLU A 143 -8.03 -15.56 -16.34
C GLU A 143 -7.62 -14.57 -15.25
N ARG A 144 -8.53 -13.65 -14.92
CA ARG A 144 -8.25 -12.55 -14.01
C ARG A 144 -8.88 -12.84 -12.65
N LEU A 145 -8.07 -12.77 -11.59
CA LEU A 145 -8.62 -12.68 -10.24
C LEU A 145 -9.29 -11.31 -10.06
N ILE A 146 -10.59 -11.31 -9.77
CA ILE A 146 -11.34 -10.11 -9.42
C ILE A 146 -11.09 -9.83 -7.94
N THR A 147 -10.48 -8.69 -7.66
CA THR A 147 -10.00 -8.33 -6.32
C THR A 147 -10.78 -7.19 -5.69
N ASP A 148 -11.48 -6.40 -6.49
CA ASP A 148 -12.17 -5.15 -6.16
C ASP A 148 -11.27 -4.14 -5.45
N ASN A 149 -9.95 -4.25 -5.59
CA ASN A 149 -9.02 -3.25 -5.06
C ASN A 149 -9.12 -1.97 -5.89
N VAL A 150 -8.82 -0.85 -5.25
CA VAL A 150 -8.93 0.48 -5.86
C VAL A 150 -7.73 1.34 -5.52
N GLY A 151 -7.47 2.32 -6.38
CA GLY A 151 -6.43 3.33 -6.22
C GLY A 151 -6.94 4.72 -6.48
N LEU A 152 -6.29 5.71 -5.87
CA LEU A 152 -6.63 7.13 -6.01
C LEU A 152 -5.34 7.94 -6.13
N VAL A 153 -5.24 8.75 -7.18
CA VAL A 153 -4.16 9.70 -7.41
C VAL A 153 -4.76 11.11 -7.41
N VAL A 154 -4.16 12.03 -6.68
CA VAL A 154 -4.53 13.45 -6.70
C VAL A 154 -3.30 14.32 -6.92
N ALA A 155 -3.44 15.38 -7.72
CA ALA A 155 -2.47 16.45 -7.82
C ALA A 155 -2.90 17.60 -6.89
N LEU A 156 -2.05 17.95 -5.94
CA LEU A 156 -2.29 18.99 -4.95
C LEU A 156 -1.35 20.16 -5.18
N ARG A 157 -1.90 21.31 -5.56
CA ARG A 157 -1.17 22.58 -5.70
C ARG A 157 -1.11 23.28 -4.36
N PHE A 158 0.05 23.81 -3.97
CA PHE A 158 0.14 24.68 -2.79
C PHE A 158 -0.70 25.95 -3.02
N GLY A 159 -1.48 26.35 -2.02
CA GLY A 159 -2.10 27.67 -2.02
C GLY A 159 -1.04 28.76 -2.14
N SER A 160 -1.27 29.77 -2.97
CA SER A 160 -0.45 30.98 -2.93
C SER A 160 -0.50 31.55 -1.51
N GLU A 161 0.63 32.03 -0.97
CA GLU A 161 0.63 32.83 0.27
C GLU A 161 -0.26 34.10 0.14
N VAL A 162 -0.75 34.37 -1.06
CA VAL A 162 -1.79 35.34 -1.39
C VAL A 162 -3.12 34.61 -1.62
N ALA A 163 -3.77 34.19 -0.54
CA ALA A 163 -5.17 33.77 -0.54
C ALA A 163 -5.83 34.10 0.81
N ARG A 164 -5.63 35.33 1.30
CA ARG A 164 -6.69 36.04 2.03
C ARG A 164 -7.64 36.64 0.98
N VAL A 165 -8.39 35.78 0.31
CA VAL A 165 -9.61 36.20 -0.37
C VAL A 165 -10.72 35.43 0.31
N GLU A 166 -11.65 36.20 0.86
CA GLU A 166 -12.77 35.73 1.66
C GLU A 166 -13.52 34.62 0.92
N SER A 167 -13.99 33.67 1.72
CA SER A 167 -14.78 32.51 1.31
C SER A 167 -15.86 32.88 0.30
N VAL A 168 -15.77 32.34 -0.92
CA VAL A 168 -16.91 32.24 -1.82
C VAL A 168 -17.50 30.84 -1.63
N ASP A 169 -18.75 30.84 -1.18
CA ASP A 169 -19.61 29.67 -0.99
C ASP A 169 -19.80 28.92 -2.33
N PRO A 170 -19.51 27.61 -2.41
CA PRO A 170 -19.68 26.81 -3.63
C PRO A 170 -21.15 26.58 -4.04
N TYR A 171 -22.13 27.16 -3.35
CA TYR A 171 -23.55 27.15 -3.75
C TYR A 171 -24.04 28.45 -4.41
N ALA A 172 -23.17 29.40 -4.72
CA ALA A 172 -23.58 30.60 -5.47
C ALA A 172 -23.70 30.28 -6.98
N ASP A 173 -24.93 30.08 -7.42
CA ASP A 173 -25.30 29.89 -8.83
C ASP A 173 -24.81 31.02 -9.76
N SER A 174 -24.38 30.60 -10.95
CA SER A 174 -24.34 31.35 -12.22
C SER A 174 -23.48 32.62 -12.33
N VAL A 175 -22.28 32.54 -12.93
CA VAL A 175 -21.77 33.54 -13.91
C VAL A 175 -20.72 32.94 -14.87
N ASP A 176 -21.09 32.93 -16.16
CA ASP A 176 -20.36 33.09 -17.44
C ASP A 176 -18.95 32.47 -17.71
N PRO A 177 -18.79 31.64 -18.77
CA PRO A 177 -17.52 31.06 -19.19
C PRO A 177 -16.82 31.89 -20.26
N GLU A 178 -16.03 32.90 -19.89
CA GLU A 178 -15.08 33.52 -20.82
C GLU A 178 -13.87 34.10 -20.08
N TYR A 179 -12.85 33.27 -19.85
CA TYR A 179 -11.49 33.77 -19.60
C TYR A 179 -10.57 33.35 -20.74
N ARG A 180 -10.21 34.35 -21.52
CA ARG A 180 -9.59 34.27 -22.84
C ARG A 180 -8.20 33.68 -22.78
N ILE A 181 -7.96 32.77 -23.72
CA ILE A 181 -6.64 32.33 -24.17
C ILE A 181 -5.93 33.52 -24.83
N SER A 182 -4.73 33.84 -24.38
CA SER A 182 -3.76 34.60 -25.17
C SER A 182 -2.49 33.77 -25.33
N ALA A 183 -2.36 33.16 -26.50
CA ALA A 183 -1.16 32.49 -26.96
C ALA A 183 -0.14 33.51 -27.51
N GLY A 184 1.15 33.17 -27.43
CA GLY A 184 2.16 33.70 -28.36
C GLY A 184 3.40 34.32 -27.71
N GLY A 185 4.34 33.48 -27.29
CA GLY A 185 5.71 33.89 -26.97
C GLY A 185 6.54 32.67 -26.57
N ALA A 186 7.70 32.49 -27.18
CA ALA A 186 8.66 31.46 -26.79
C ALA A 186 9.10 31.73 -25.32
N SER A 187 8.39 31.11 -24.38
CA SER A 187 8.62 31.32 -22.95
C SER A 187 9.69 30.34 -22.49
N THR A 188 10.78 30.87 -21.96
CA THR A 188 11.48 30.21 -20.86
C THR A 188 10.40 29.84 -19.84
N ALA A 189 10.07 28.55 -19.71
CA ALA A 189 8.93 28.11 -18.94
C ALA A 189 9.10 28.58 -17.49
N VAL A 190 8.30 29.56 -17.08
CA VAL A 190 8.19 29.89 -15.66
C VAL A 190 7.62 28.64 -14.99
N PRO A 191 8.29 28.06 -13.98
CA PRO A 191 7.76 26.89 -13.29
C PRO A 191 6.33 27.14 -12.86
N GLY A 192 5.45 26.17 -13.11
CA GLY A 192 4.07 26.24 -12.63
C GLY A 192 4.02 26.41 -11.10
N PRO A 193 2.87 26.84 -10.54
CA PRO A 193 2.74 26.96 -9.09
C PRO A 193 3.07 25.61 -8.42
N PRO A 194 3.89 25.60 -7.36
CA PRO A 194 4.41 24.36 -6.79
C PRO A 194 3.29 23.47 -6.28
N GLY A 195 3.51 22.17 -6.29
CA GLY A 195 2.56 21.19 -5.80
C GLY A 195 3.20 19.82 -5.62
N VAL A 196 2.37 18.81 -5.40
CA VAL A 196 2.77 17.42 -5.17
C VAL A 196 1.67 16.49 -5.70
N ILE A 197 2.07 15.35 -6.27
CA ILE A 197 1.17 14.26 -6.63
C ILE A 197 1.16 13.27 -5.47
N VAL A 198 -0.04 12.94 -4.99
CA VAL A 198 -0.24 12.00 -3.89
C VAL A 198 -1.06 10.83 -4.39
N THR A 199 -0.50 9.64 -4.26
CA THR A 199 -1.14 8.37 -4.61
C THR A 199 -1.49 7.63 -3.33
N ASN A 200 -2.67 7.01 -3.28
CA ASN A 200 -3.11 6.12 -2.21
C ASN A 200 -3.69 4.83 -2.79
N THR A 201 -3.41 3.69 -2.17
CA THR A 201 -3.95 2.39 -2.53
C THR A 201 -4.06 1.44 -1.33
N HIS A 202 -4.80 0.36 -1.50
CA HIS A 202 -4.74 -0.83 -0.66
C HIS A 202 -4.68 -2.04 -1.60
N LEU A 203 -3.52 -2.69 -1.69
CA LEU A 203 -3.28 -3.82 -2.61
C LEU A 203 -3.91 -5.13 -2.09
N TYR A 204 -3.98 -6.14 -2.96
CA TYR A 204 -4.58 -7.43 -2.63
C TYR A 204 -3.89 -8.13 -1.45
N TRP A 205 -4.69 -8.62 -0.50
CA TRP A 205 -4.23 -9.01 0.84
C TRP A 205 -3.69 -10.43 0.95
N LYS A 206 -4.07 -11.33 0.02
CA LYS A 206 -3.79 -12.76 0.16
C LYS A 206 -2.26 -13.00 0.22
N PRO A 207 -1.75 -13.75 1.22
CA PRO A 207 -0.36 -14.21 1.22
C PRO A 207 -0.04 -14.96 -0.08
N GLY A 208 1.20 -14.87 -0.57
CA GLY A 208 1.61 -15.51 -1.83
C GLY A 208 1.08 -14.86 -3.12
N ALA A 209 0.06 -13.99 -3.06
CA ALA A 209 -0.52 -13.32 -4.23
C ALA A 209 0.33 -12.14 -4.76
N CYS A 210 1.65 -12.32 -4.88
CA CYS A 210 2.55 -11.27 -5.37
C CYS A 210 2.33 -10.97 -6.85
N TYR A 211 1.88 -11.94 -7.64
CA TYR A 211 1.52 -11.76 -9.05
C TYR A 211 0.41 -10.71 -9.23
N GLU A 212 -0.65 -10.81 -8.43
CA GLU A 212 -1.78 -9.88 -8.42
C GLU A 212 -1.32 -8.50 -7.98
N ARG A 213 -0.57 -8.43 -6.88
CA ARG A 213 -0.03 -7.16 -6.37
C ARG A 213 0.87 -6.48 -7.40
N LEU A 214 1.69 -7.23 -8.15
CA LEU A 214 2.54 -6.69 -9.20
C LEU A 214 1.72 -5.99 -10.31
N GLN A 215 0.64 -6.63 -10.76
CA GLN A 215 -0.27 -6.05 -11.75
C GLN A 215 -0.94 -4.77 -11.23
N GLN A 216 -1.36 -4.78 -9.96
CA GLN A 216 -1.96 -3.61 -9.31
C GLN A 216 -0.95 -2.45 -9.17
N GLN A 217 0.31 -2.73 -8.82
CA GLN A 217 1.37 -1.73 -8.77
C GLN A 217 1.60 -1.07 -10.14
N ILE A 218 1.63 -1.87 -11.21
CA ILE A 218 1.72 -1.37 -12.60
C ILE A 218 0.58 -0.39 -12.90
N ALA A 219 -0.66 -0.77 -12.57
CA ALA A 219 -1.84 0.06 -12.81
C ALA A 219 -1.72 1.42 -12.10
N MET A 220 -1.25 1.42 -10.86
CA MET A 220 -1.04 2.64 -10.08
C MET A 220 0.06 3.52 -10.66
N LEU A 221 1.16 2.93 -11.10
CA LEU A 221 2.27 3.66 -11.71
C LEU A 221 1.83 4.32 -13.03
N ALA A 222 1.06 3.61 -13.86
CA ALA A 222 0.48 4.17 -15.09
C ALA A 222 -0.48 5.34 -14.81
N ALA A 223 -1.35 5.21 -13.81
CA ALA A 223 -2.25 6.30 -13.40
C ALA A 223 -1.50 7.51 -12.85
N GLN A 224 -0.50 7.27 -12.00
CA GLN A 224 0.36 8.32 -11.47
C GLN A 224 1.10 9.05 -12.60
N ARG A 225 1.62 8.32 -13.58
CA ARG A 225 2.28 8.88 -14.76
C ARG A 225 1.33 9.77 -15.58
N SER A 226 0.10 9.34 -15.80
CA SER A 226 -0.90 10.14 -16.53
C SER A 226 -1.20 11.49 -15.85
N ILE A 227 -1.25 11.52 -14.51
CA ILE A 227 -1.34 12.78 -13.76
C ILE A 227 -0.03 13.58 -13.83
N GLN A 228 1.12 12.92 -13.74
CA GLN A 228 2.43 13.56 -13.81
C GLN A 228 2.71 14.20 -15.18
N GLU A 229 2.20 13.65 -16.28
CA GLU A 229 2.29 14.26 -17.62
C GLU A 229 1.55 15.61 -17.69
N LYS A 230 0.47 15.76 -16.91
CA LYS A 230 -0.27 17.03 -16.77
C LYS A 230 0.38 17.99 -15.77
N HIS A 231 1.18 17.47 -14.86
CA HIS A 231 1.87 18.23 -13.80
C HIS A 231 3.36 17.82 -13.72
N PRO A 232 4.16 18.11 -14.78
CA PRO A 232 5.51 17.56 -14.92
C PRO A 232 6.49 18.02 -13.83
N ASP A 233 6.21 19.15 -13.18
CA ASP A 233 7.03 19.73 -12.11
C ASP A 233 6.63 19.22 -10.70
N TYR A 234 5.59 18.39 -10.57
CA TYR A 234 5.15 17.93 -9.26
C TYR A 234 5.91 16.64 -8.87
N PRO A 235 6.61 16.63 -7.72
CA PRO A 235 7.14 15.39 -7.17
C PRO A 235 6.00 14.47 -6.73
N VAL A 236 6.35 13.19 -6.54
CA VAL A 236 5.39 12.12 -6.27
C VAL A 236 5.60 11.58 -4.86
N ILE A 237 4.48 11.33 -4.18
CA ILE A 237 4.37 10.55 -2.95
C ILE A 237 3.34 9.43 -3.19
N PHE A 238 3.71 8.20 -2.84
CA PHE A 238 2.86 7.01 -3.01
C PHE A 238 2.69 6.31 -1.66
N CYS A 239 1.52 6.53 -1.06
CA CYS A 239 1.09 5.92 0.19
C CYS A 239 0.24 4.68 -0.05
N GLY A 240 0.19 3.81 0.94
CA GLY A 240 -0.76 2.70 0.92
C GLY A 240 -0.43 1.62 1.92
N ASP A 241 -1.38 0.72 2.07
CA ASP A 241 -1.14 -0.65 2.52
C ASP A 241 -0.86 -1.50 1.27
N PHE A 242 0.39 -1.92 1.13
CA PHE A 242 0.85 -2.64 -0.05
C PHE A 242 0.71 -4.15 0.10
N ASN A 243 0.36 -4.67 1.29
CA ASN A 243 0.36 -6.11 1.57
C ASN A 243 1.64 -6.82 1.06
N THR A 244 2.77 -6.12 1.08
CA THR A 244 4.05 -6.53 0.48
C THR A 244 5.12 -6.27 1.51
N THR A 245 5.99 -7.25 1.79
CA THR A 245 7.09 -7.07 2.76
C THR A 245 8.35 -6.51 2.10
N PRO A 246 9.33 -5.96 2.87
CA PRO A 246 10.54 -5.39 2.29
C PRO A 246 11.43 -6.35 1.46
N ASP A 247 11.29 -7.66 1.67
CA ASP A 247 11.98 -8.72 0.92
C ASP A 247 11.24 -9.17 -0.35
N ASP A 248 9.98 -8.79 -0.54
CA ASP A 248 9.20 -9.14 -1.73
C ASP A 248 9.71 -8.47 -3.01
N ALA A 249 9.42 -9.12 -4.14
CA ALA A 249 9.73 -8.60 -5.47
C ALA A 249 9.08 -7.23 -5.72
N GLY A 250 7.82 -7.05 -5.29
CA GLY A 250 7.08 -5.80 -5.46
C GLY A 250 7.78 -4.60 -4.79
N TYR A 251 8.34 -4.78 -3.59
CA TYR A 251 9.11 -3.74 -2.91
C TYR A 251 10.41 -3.44 -3.67
N ALA A 252 11.16 -4.48 -4.05
CA ALA A 252 12.40 -4.34 -4.81
C ALA A 252 12.18 -3.61 -6.15
N LEU A 253 11.08 -3.90 -6.83
CA LEU A 253 10.70 -3.29 -8.11
C LEU A 253 10.29 -1.82 -7.99
N LEU A 254 9.91 -1.33 -6.80
CA LEU A 254 9.66 0.09 -6.59
C LEU A 254 10.93 0.86 -6.16
N THR A 255 11.83 0.19 -5.44
CA THR A 255 12.89 0.86 -4.65
C THR A 255 14.32 0.63 -5.11
N LYS A 256 14.59 -0.34 -5.99
CA LYS A 256 15.94 -0.62 -6.50
C LYS A 256 16.20 0.09 -7.83
N ALA A 257 17.46 0.48 -8.04
CA ALA A 257 17.92 1.06 -9.29
C ALA A 257 17.71 0.08 -10.45
N ARG A 258 17.35 0.62 -11.63
CA ARG A 258 17.12 -0.18 -12.83
C ARG A 258 18.43 -0.56 -13.54
N PRO A 259 18.50 -1.73 -14.20
CA PRO A 259 17.51 -2.81 -14.17
C PRO A 259 17.51 -3.52 -12.81
N VAL A 260 16.33 -3.89 -12.33
CA VAL A 260 16.19 -4.65 -11.08
C VAL A 260 16.36 -6.12 -11.39
N VAL A 261 17.37 -6.72 -10.78
CA VAL A 261 17.59 -8.17 -10.81
C VAL A 261 16.93 -8.76 -9.56
N LEU A 262 15.91 -9.58 -9.79
CA LEU A 262 15.22 -10.35 -8.74
C LEU A 262 15.96 -11.67 -8.52
N ASN A 263 15.98 -12.16 -7.28
CA ASN A 263 16.50 -13.49 -6.97
C ASN A 263 15.45 -14.59 -7.29
N GLU A 264 15.86 -15.86 -7.21
CA GLU A 264 14.99 -17.00 -7.53
C GLU A 264 13.72 -17.01 -6.67
N TRP A 265 13.84 -16.89 -5.35
CA TRP A 265 12.71 -16.85 -4.43
C TRP A 265 11.70 -15.73 -4.76
N GLN A 266 12.19 -14.55 -5.12
CA GLN A 266 11.36 -13.42 -5.54
C GLN A 266 10.63 -13.68 -6.86
N LEU A 267 11.27 -14.38 -7.80
CA LEU A 267 10.64 -14.76 -9.06
C LEU A 267 9.61 -15.87 -8.87
N ASP A 268 9.90 -16.85 -8.02
CA ASP A 268 9.01 -17.96 -7.72
C ASP A 268 7.73 -17.47 -7.05
N ASN A 269 7.84 -16.55 -6.08
CA ASN A 269 6.67 -15.94 -5.44
C ASN A 269 5.84 -15.04 -6.37
N LEU A 270 6.38 -14.64 -7.53
CA LEU A 270 5.63 -13.89 -8.54
C LEU A 270 4.84 -14.80 -9.48
N LEU A 271 4.99 -16.13 -9.40
CA LEU A 271 4.17 -17.03 -10.19
C LEU A 271 2.71 -16.98 -9.70
N PRO A 272 1.72 -17.02 -10.61
CA PRO A 272 0.32 -17.11 -10.22
C PRO A 272 0.08 -18.38 -9.38
N VAL A 273 -0.63 -18.24 -8.26
CA VAL A 273 -1.06 -19.38 -7.46
C VAL A 273 -2.41 -19.87 -8.00
N THR A 274 -2.55 -21.16 -8.29
CA THR A 274 -3.83 -21.74 -8.69
C THR A 274 -4.73 -21.92 -7.48
N MET A 275 -6.02 -21.55 -7.61
CA MET A 275 -7.00 -21.62 -6.51
C MET A 275 -7.18 -23.05 -5.94
N GLU A 276 -6.75 -24.09 -6.67
CA GLU A 276 -6.80 -25.50 -6.27
C GLU A 276 -5.75 -25.86 -5.21
N ASP A 277 -4.71 -25.06 -5.01
CA ASP A 277 -3.63 -25.35 -4.04
C ASP A 277 -3.98 -24.95 -2.59
N ASP A 278 -5.09 -24.26 -2.37
CA ASP A 278 -5.47 -23.70 -1.06
C ASP A 278 -6.73 -24.34 -0.44
N GLU A 279 -7.39 -25.30 -1.11
CA GLU A 279 -8.53 -26.01 -0.50
C GLU A 279 -8.09 -26.85 0.73
N GLU A 280 -6.80 -27.11 0.93
CA GLU A 280 -6.28 -27.80 2.12
C GLU A 280 -6.16 -26.90 3.39
N GLU A 281 -6.16 -25.57 3.28
CA GLU A 281 -6.04 -24.69 4.47
C GLU A 281 -7.39 -24.16 5.01
N ASP A 282 -8.47 -24.27 4.23
CA ASP A 282 -9.82 -23.79 4.62
C ASP A 282 -10.79 -24.92 5.05
N GLU A 283 -10.38 -26.20 5.02
CA GLU A 283 -11.20 -27.34 5.49
C GLU A 283 -11.16 -27.57 7.02
N GLU A 284 -10.41 -26.79 7.81
CA GLU A 284 -10.48 -26.84 9.28
C GLU A 284 -11.43 -25.77 9.91
N GLU A 285 -12.48 -25.34 9.23
CA GLU A 285 -13.57 -24.59 9.90
C GLU A 285 -14.97 -24.99 9.41
N ASN A 286 -15.26 -26.29 9.35
CA ASN A 286 -16.59 -26.88 9.61
C ASN A 286 -16.47 -28.40 9.62
N ASP A 287 -16.52 -29.03 10.79
CA ASP A 287 -17.33 -30.26 10.97
C ASP A 287 -17.36 -30.68 12.45
N ASP A 288 -18.57 -30.64 13.01
CA ASP A 288 -18.94 -31.45 14.14
C ASP A 288 -18.99 -32.92 13.68
N ALA A 289 -18.15 -33.76 14.29
CA ALA A 289 -18.26 -35.21 14.44
C ALA A 289 -18.77 -36.03 13.21
N GLU A 290 -17.87 -36.79 12.57
CA GLU A 290 -17.86 -38.25 12.63
C GLU A 290 -16.63 -38.87 11.94
N ASP A 291 -16.33 -40.09 12.38
CA ASP A 291 -15.19 -40.97 12.12
C ASP A 291 -14.95 -41.35 10.64
N SER A 292 -13.71 -41.31 10.14
CA SER A 292 -13.06 -42.47 9.50
C SER A 292 -11.66 -42.19 8.90
N THR A 293 -10.69 -42.97 9.38
CA THR A 293 -9.50 -43.54 8.72
C THR A 293 -8.64 -42.72 7.73
N SER A 294 -7.43 -42.42 8.22
CA SER A 294 -6.24 -41.90 7.52
C SER A 294 -5.71 -42.78 6.37
N GLY A 295 -5.45 -42.16 5.21
CA GLY A 295 -4.63 -42.72 4.13
C GLY A 295 -3.48 -41.78 3.76
N SER A 296 -2.30 -42.02 4.32
CA SER A 296 -1.06 -41.27 3.99
C SER A 296 -0.58 -41.60 2.58
N VAL A 297 -0.51 -40.59 1.70
CA VAL A 297 0.16 -40.69 0.39
C VAL A 297 1.62 -40.29 0.56
N SER A 298 2.50 -41.28 0.53
CA SER A 298 3.95 -41.12 0.52
C SER A 298 4.43 -40.55 -0.82
N THR A 299 4.96 -39.33 -0.81
CA THR A 299 5.73 -38.73 -1.91
C THR A 299 7.10 -39.40 -2.05
N THR A 300 7.14 -40.52 -2.78
CA THR A 300 8.39 -41.18 -3.14
C THR A 300 8.88 -40.66 -4.49
N SER A 301 10.00 -39.91 -4.49
CA SER A 301 10.66 -39.49 -5.73
C SER A 301 11.27 -40.69 -6.48
N TYR A 302 11.14 -40.69 -7.81
CA TYR A 302 11.39 -41.84 -8.68
C TYR A 302 12.87 -42.23 -8.89
N ALA A 303 13.82 -41.57 -8.20
CA ALA A 303 15.23 -41.93 -8.28
C ALA A 303 15.54 -43.32 -7.68
N ALA A 304 14.59 -43.93 -6.96
CA ALA A 304 14.79 -45.21 -6.26
C ALA A 304 14.30 -46.46 -7.01
N VAL A 305 13.68 -46.35 -8.20
CA VAL A 305 13.02 -47.49 -8.89
C VAL A 305 13.76 -47.91 -10.18
N THR A 306 15.09 -47.76 -10.24
CA THR A 306 15.90 -48.16 -11.41
C THR A 306 16.78 -49.38 -11.18
N SER A 307 16.56 -50.16 -10.12
CA SER A 307 17.37 -51.37 -9.86
C SER A 307 16.54 -52.60 -9.48
N ALA A 308 15.78 -53.17 -10.43
CA ALA A 308 15.52 -54.62 -10.47
C ALA A 308 14.76 -55.03 -11.75
N GLY A 309 15.39 -55.90 -12.55
CA GLY A 309 14.79 -57.04 -13.26
C GLY A 309 13.56 -56.84 -14.16
N THR A 310 13.73 -57.18 -15.44
CA THR A 310 12.68 -57.32 -16.46
C THR A 310 11.50 -58.21 -16.00
N LEU A 311 10.39 -57.57 -15.62
CA LEU A 311 9.05 -58.14 -15.65
C LEU A 311 8.25 -57.31 -16.67
N ALA A 312 7.46 -57.97 -17.52
CA ALA A 312 6.60 -57.28 -18.47
C ALA A 312 5.65 -56.35 -17.69
N GLU A 313 5.77 -55.04 -17.90
CA GLU A 313 4.88 -54.05 -17.27
C GLU A 313 3.43 -54.35 -17.69
N SER A 314 2.52 -54.33 -16.73
CA SER A 314 1.09 -54.45 -17.04
C SER A 314 0.64 -53.26 -17.87
N GLU A 315 -0.34 -53.46 -18.78
CA GLU A 315 -0.90 -52.38 -19.60
C GLU A 315 -1.41 -51.20 -18.76
N ASP A 316 -1.86 -51.47 -17.53
CA ASP A 316 -2.30 -50.48 -16.55
C ASP A 316 -1.14 -49.58 -16.05
N LEU A 317 0.03 -50.16 -15.77
CA LEU A 317 1.22 -49.39 -15.36
C LEU A 317 1.74 -48.51 -16.51
N VAL A 318 1.68 -49.00 -17.74
CA VAL A 318 2.04 -48.23 -18.95
C VAL A 318 1.06 -47.07 -19.16
N ALA A 319 -0.24 -47.30 -18.99
CA ALA A 319 -1.26 -46.26 -19.09
C ALA A 319 -1.11 -45.19 -17.98
N LYS A 320 -0.81 -45.60 -16.74
CA LYS A 320 -0.56 -44.68 -15.62
C LYS A 320 0.69 -43.83 -15.86
N ARG A 321 1.79 -44.42 -16.34
CA ARG A 321 3.02 -43.71 -16.73
C ARG A 321 2.73 -42.65 -17.78
N ARG A 322 2.01 -43.02 -18.84
CA ARG A 322 1.66 -42.09 -19.93
C ARG A 322 0.82 -40.90 -19.45
N ARG A 323 -0.13 -41.13 -18.53
CA ARG A 323 -0.91 -40.04 -17.92
C ARG A 323 -0.04 -39.10 -17.07
N LEU A 324 0.91 -39.67 -16.31
CA LEU A 324 1.84 -38.89 -15.51
C LEU A 324 2.76 -38.03 -16.39
N GLU A 325 3.36 -38.61 -17.44
CA GLU A 325 4.19 -37.89 -18.40
C GLU A 325 3.42 -36.76 -19.10
N GLU A 326 2.14 -36.99 -19.42
CA GLU A 326 1.28 -35.96 -20.01
C GLU A 326 0.97 -34.83 -19.01
N TYR A 327 0.76 -35.17 -17.74
CA TYR A 327 0.58 -34.21 -16.65
C TYR A 327 1.85 -33.38 -16.42
N GLU A 328 3.01 -34.01 -16.32
CA GLU A 328 4.31 -33.35 -16.16
C GLU A 328 4.59 -32.40 -17.32
N ARG A 329 4.38 -32.85 -18.57
CA ARG A 329 4.54 -32.01 -19.76
C ARG A 329 3.59 -30.81 -19.76
N LYS A 330 2.36 -30.98 -19.26
CA LYS A 330 1.40 -29.87 -19.14
C LYS A 330 1.87 -28.88 -18.07
N ALA A 331 2.27 -29.37 -16.89
CA ALA A 331 2.77 -28.54 -15.80
C ALA A 331 4.02 -27.74 -16.20
N GLU A 332 4.98 -28.36 -16.91
CA GLU A 332 6.15 -27.66 -17.45
C GLU A 332 5.76 -26.56 -18.46
N ALA A 333 4.79 -26.83 -19.33
CA ALA A 333 4.30 -25.85 -20.29
C ALA A 333 3.56 -24.68 -19.61
N ASP A 334 2.79 -24.98 -18.56
CA ASP A 334 2.07 -24.00 -17.75
C ASP A 334 3.07 -23.10 -16.99
N LEU A 335 4.06 -23.70 -16.32
CA LEU A 335 5.13 -22.97 -15.65
C LEU A 335 5.92 -22.08 -16.60
N ALA A 336 6.30 -22.60 -17.77
CA ALA A 336 7.05 -21.81 -18.77
C ALA A 336 6.24 -20.59 -19.26
N ARG A 337 4.92 -20.76 -19.43
CA ARG A 337 4.01 -19.66 -19.77
C ARG A 337 3.94 -18.63 -18.66
N ASP A 338 3.81 -19.06 -17.40
CA ASP A 338 3.69 -18.16 -16.27
C ASP A 338 4.99 -17.40 -15.98
N GLN A 339 6.14 -18.05 -16.11
CA GLN A 339 7.44 -17.38 -16.06
C GLN A 339 7.55 -16.30 -17.14
N GLU A 340 7.07 -16.54 -18.36
CA GLU A 340 7.07 -15.54 -19.43
C GLU A 340 6.11 -14.38 -19.12
N ARG A 341 4.92 -14.64 -18.57
CA ARG A 341 4.01 -13.59 -18.08
C ARG A 341 4.67 -12.72 -17.02
N VAL A 342 5.31 -13.34 -16.03
CA VAL A 342 6.05 -12.62 -14.97
C VAL A 342 7.16 -11.76 -15.56
N ARG A 343 7.98 -12.30 -16.48
CA ARG A 343 9.03 -11.53 -17.15
C ARG A 343 8.48 -10.29 -17.86
N ARG A 344 7.34 -10.41 -18.54
CA ARG A 344 6.68 -9.28 -19.22
C ARG A 344 6.19 -8.23 -18.23
N LEU A 345 5.53 -8.64 -17.15
CA LEU A 345 5.04 -7.72 -16.12
C LEU A 345 6.20 -6.99 -15.42
N VAL A 346 7.26 -7.72 -15.04
CA VAL A 346 8.46 -7.13 -14.46
C VAL A 346 9.07 -6.10 -15.42
N SER A 347 9.22 -6.45 -16.70
CA SER A 347 9.73 -5.52 -17.71
C SER A 347 8.84 -4.27 -17.85
N LEU A 348 7.52 -4.46 -17.87
CA LEU A 348 6.56 -3.37 -17.97
C LEU A 348 6.58 -2.46 -16.73
N LEU A 349 6.65 -3.00 -15.52
CA LEU A 349 6.80 -2.18 -14.30
C LEU A 349 8.11 -1.38 -14.32
N GLN A 350 9.21 -2.00 -14.75
CA GLN A 350 10.50 -1.31 -14.87
C GLN A 350 10.43 -0.13 -15.85
N MET A 351 9.65 -0.26 -16.93
CA MET A 351 9.41 0.81 -17.90
C MET A 351 8.46 1.89 -17.39
N GLU A 352 7.39 1.51 -16.69
CA GLU A 352 6.38 2.46 -16.16
C GLU A 352 6.85 3.21 -14.92
N ASN A 353 7.82 2.68 -14.18
CA ASN A 353 8.45 3.37 -13.06
C ASN A 353 9.92 3.70 -13.36
N PRO A 354 10.18 4.74 -14.19
CA PRO A 354 11.53 5.22 -14.46
C PRO A 354 12.14 5.97 -13.27
N ILE A 355 11.32 6.37 -12.29
CA ILE A 355 11.74 7.11 -11.11
C ILE A 355 11.98 6.14 -9.95
N LEU A 356 13.15 6.23 -9.32
CA LEU A 356 13.45 5.46 -8.13
C LEU A 356 12.63 5.97 -6.95
N LEU A 357 11.68 5.18 -6.45
CA LEU A 357 10.98 5.48 -5.22
C LEU A 357 11.83 5.09 -4.00
N ARG A 358 11.66 5.80 -2.90
CA ARG A 358 12.25 5.45 -1.60
C ARG A 358 11.17 5.44 -0.54
N SER A 359 11.19 4.45 0.35
CA SER A 359 10.37 4.52 1.55
C SER A 359 10.91 5.63 2.44
N CYS A 360 10.04 6.47 3.01
CA CYS A 360 10.44 7.43 4.04
C CYS A 360 11.09 6.75 5.25
N TYR A 361 10.78 5.48 5.48
CA TYR A 361 11.24 4.69 6.61
C TYR A 361 12.40 3.75 6.26
N SER A 362 12.99 3.84 5.05
CA SER A 362 14.05 2.91 4.60
C SER A 362 15.33 2.94 5.43
N THR A 363 15.52 3.93 6.31
CA THR A 363 16.66 4.02 7.25
C THR A 363 16.20 4.07 8.71
N TYR A 364 14.95 3.69 8.98
CA TYR A 364 14.37 3.72 10.33
C TYR A 364 15.19 2.97 11.38
N ALA A 365 15.81 1.83 11.03
CA ALA A 365 16.69 1.10 11.94
C ALA A 365 17.91 1.92 12.42
N GLU A 366 18.35 2.92 11.67
CA GLU A 366 19.41 3.85 12.07
C GLU A 366 18.88 4.93 13.03
N LEU A 367 17.60 5.32 12.87
CA LEU A 367 16.93 6.34 13.67
C LEU A 367 16.46 5.79 15.03
N ASP A 368 16.03 4.53 15.05
CA ASP A 368 15.64 3.80 16.25
C ASP A 368 16.22 2.36 16.22
N PRO A 369 17.44 2.17 16.74
CA PRO A 369 18.12 0.88 16.74
C PRO A 369 17.37 -0.24 17.50
N THR A 370 16.36 0.09 18.31
CA THR A 370 15.55 -0.94 18.98
C THR A 370 14.70 -1.74 17.99
N TYR A 371 14.47 -1.21 16.78
CA TYR A 371 13.77 -1.86 15.68
C TYR A 371 14.73 -2.43 14.62
N ALA A 372 16.05 -2.41 14.87
CA ALA A 372 17.01 -2.98 13.93
C ALA A 372 16.81 -4.49 13.82
N THR A 373 16.64 -4.97 12.59
CA THR A 373 16.50 -6.39 12.26
C THR A 373 17.48 -6.79 11.18
N LYS A 374 17.87 -8.07 11.17
CA LYS A 374 18.61 -8.66 10.04
C LYS A 374 17.73 -8.96 8.84
N GLN A 375 16.42 -9.11 9.05
CA GLN A 375 15.47 -9.51 8.02
C GLN A 375 15.21 -8.37 7.02
N TRP A 376 14.90 -7.18 7.53
CA TRP A 376 14.59 -6.00 6.73
C TRP A 376 15.50 -4.84 7.14
N PRO A 377 16.73 -4.78 6.60
CA PRO A 377 17.68 -3.76 6.99
C PRO A 377 17.15 -2.38 6.59
N GLY A 378 16.88 -1.54 7.60
CA GLY A 378 16.47 -0.16 7.42
C GLY A 378 14.98 0.10 7.64
N GLU A 379 14.09 -0.73 7.11
CA GLU A 379 12.64 -0.60 7.33
C GLU A 379 12.23 -0.99 8.76
N PRO A 380 11.06 -0.53 9.26
CA PRO A 380 10.52 -1.04 10.52
C PRO A 380 10.22 -2.54 10.43
N ILE A 381 10.22 -3.22 11.57
CA ILE A 381 9.89 -4.66 11.68
C ILE A 381 8.39 -4.95 11.63
N TYR A 382 7.54 -3.94 11.82
CA TYR A 382 6.11 -4.09 11.65
C TYR A 382 5.45 -2.74 11.38
N THR A 383 4.35 -2.79 10.63
CA THR A 383 3.36 -1.72 10.53
C THR A 383 1.95 -2.28 10.77
N ASN A 384 1.76 -3.59 10.54
CA ASN A 384 0.68 -4.40 11.08
C ASN A 384 1.19 -5.24 12.27
N TYR A 385 0.43 -5.31 13.36
CA TYR A 385 0.79 -6.09 14.55
C TYR A 385 -0.43 -6.83 15.11
N ALA A 386 -0.83 -7.93 14.46
CA ALA A 386 -1.95 -8.79 14.86
C ALA A 386 -1.52 -10.24 15.12
N LYS A 387 -2.32 -11.25 14.70
CA LYS A 387 -1.93 -12.67 14.76
C LYS A 387 -0.63 -12.91 13.97
N TRP A 388 -0.50 -12.22 12.84
CA TRP A 388 0.74 -12.03 12.11
C TRP A 388 1.23 -10.60 12.35
N SER A 389 2.54 -10.36 12.25
CA SER A 389 3.13 -9.03 12.40
C SER A 389 4.23 -8.84 11.37
N GLY A 390 4.23 -7.67 10.73
CA GLY A 390 5.21 -7.34 9.70
C GLY A 390 4.90 -6.02 9.02
N THR A 391 5.81 -5.59 8.15
CA THR A 391 5.75 -4.29 7.48
C THR A 391 5.06 -4.43 6.14
N LEU A 392 3.93 -3.75 6.00
CA LEU A 392 3.06 -3.77 4.82
C LEU A 392 2.73 -2.35 4.33
N ASP A 393 2.84 -1.36 5.22
CA ASP A 393 2.47 0.03 4.96
C ASP A 393 3.71 0.84 4.59
N TYR A 394 3.58 1.69 3.58
CA TYR A 394 4.68 2.55 3.14
C TYR A 394 4.21 3.96 2.80
N ILE A 395 5.11 4.91 3.03
CA ILE A 395 5.08 6.23 2.39
C ILE A 395 6.29 6.25 1.45
N PHE A 396 6.08 5.86 0.20
CA PHE A 396 7.09 5.99 -0.83
C PHE A 396 7.12 7.42 -1.36
N TYR A 397 8.29 7.91 -1.74
CA TYR A 397 8.42 9.18 -2.43
C TYR A 397 9.54 9.14 -3.48
N ALA A 398 9.43 10.00 -4.48
CA ALA A 398 10.50 10.24 -5.43
C ALA A 398 11.38 11.40 -4.92
N PRO A 399 12.69 11.19 -4.61
CA PRO A 399 13.61 12.24 -4.20
C PRO A 399 14.06 13.08 -5.41
N THR A 400 13.09 13.70 -6.07
CA THR A 400 13.25 14.50 -7.29
C THR A 400 12.50 15.82 -7.10
N ARG A 401 12.79 16.81 -7.96
CA ARG A 401 12.05 18.09 -7.99
C ARG A 401 12.04 18.81 -6.64
N GLY A 402 13.16 18.75 -5.92
CA GLY A 402 13.33 19.41 -4.62
C GLY A 402 12.62 18.74 -3.43
N LEU A 403 11.97 17.59 -3.62
CA LEU A 403 11.30 16.87 -2.53
C LEU A 403 12.29 16.05 -1.69
N ALA A 404 12.33 16.32 -0.38
CA ALA A 404 13.12 15.56 0.58
C ALA A 404 12.29 15.23 1.83
N VAL A 405 12.47 14.02 2.38
CA VAL A 405 11.98 13.68 3.71
C VAL A 405 12.86 14.34 4.76
N ARG A 406 12.24 14.92 5.79
CA ARG A 406 12.90 15.66 6.88
C ARG A 406 12.80 14.91 8.19
N ASP A 407 11.59 14.46 8.50
CA ASP A 407 11.32 13.71 9.71
C ASP A 407 10.35 12.57 9.42
N VAL A 408 10.45 11.49 10.18
CA VAL A 408 9.44 10.43 10.23
C VAL A 408 8.92 10.27 11.65
N LEU A 409 7.66 9.89 11.78
CA LEU A 409 7.05 9.65 13.07
C LEU A 409 7.45 8.26 13.59
N SER A 410 8.07 8.20 14.78
CA SER A 410 8.50 6.95 15.40
C SER A 410 7.35 5.96 15.54
N LEU A 411 7.62 4.66 15.54
CA LEU A 411 6.63 3.65 15.87
C LEU A 411 6.29 3.65 17.37
N PRO A 412 5.09 3.19 17.77
CA PRO A 412 4.77 2.95 19.16
C PRO A 412 5.69 1.86 19.74
N ALA A 413 6.11 2.00 21.00
CA ALA A 413 6.84 0.95 21.69
C ALA A 413 6.09 -0.39 21.67
N GLU A 414 6.79 -1.48 21.33
CA GLU A 414 6.24 -2.84 21.20
C GLU A 414 5.35 -3.26 22.38
N GLN A 415 5.75 -2.91 23.61
CA GLN A 415 5.00 -3.26 24.81
C GLN A 415 3.59 -2.68 24.87
N ARG A 416 3.30 -1.62 24.12
CA ARG A 416 1.96 -1.05 24.00
C ARG A 416 1.09 -1.75 22.95
N MET A 417 1.71 -2.54 22.08
CA MET A 417 1.03 -3.28 21.02
C MET A 417 0.75 -4.72 21.45
N LYS A 418 1.56 -5.30 22.34
CA LYS A 418 1.32 -6.64 22.90
C LYS A 418 -0.03 -6.77 23.64
N PRO A 419 -0.69 -7.94 23.55
CA PRO A 419 -0.32 -9.12 22.76
C PRO A 419 -0.64 -8.99 21.25
N GLY A 420 -1.34 -7.94 20.84
CA GLY A 420 -1.71 -7.65 19.47
C GLY A 420 -2.61 -6.42 19.36
N LEU A 421 -2.82 -5.94 18.12
CA LEU A 421 -3.68 -4.83 17.76
C LEU A 421 -4.92 -5.32 16.98
N PRO A 422 -6.10 -4.65 17.08
CA PRO A 422 -6.37 -3.49 17.91
C PRO A 422 -6.49 -3.86 19.39
N ASN A 423 -6.29 -2.87 20.26
CA ASN A 423 -6.32 -3.07 21.71
C ASN A 423 -6.97 -1.89 22.46
N GLU A 424 -6.78 -1.83 23.78
CA GLU A 424 -7.37 -0.76 24.59
C GLU A 424 -6.82 0.63 24.26
N THR A 425 -5.63 0.72 23.67
CA THR A 425 -4.99 1.95 23.23
C THR A 425 -5.28 2.22 21.76
N PHE A 426 -4.96 1.28 20.87
CA PHE A 426 -4.99 1.46 19.42
C PHE A 426 -6.25 0.87 18.81
N ALA A 427 -6.80 1.56 17.82
CA ALA A 427 -8.07 1.20 17.21
C ALA A 427 -7.95 0.48 15.86
N SER A 428 -6.77 0.40 15.27
CA SER A 428 -6.48 -0.43 14.09
C SER A 428 -5.50 -1.54 14.49
N ASP A 429 -5.44 -2.59 13.69
CA ASP A 429 -4.35 -3.59 13.69
C ASP A 429 -3.08 -3.08 13.02
N HIS A 430 -3.18 -1.97 12.27
CA HIS A 430 -2.04 -1.23 11.74
C HIS A 430 -1.64 -0.04 12.63
N VAL A 431 -0.43 0.47 12.38
CA VAL A 431 0.14 1.67 12.97
C VAL A 431 0.20 2.78 11.92
N ALA A 432 -0.31 3.97 12.25
CA ALA A 432 -0.22 5.11 11.35
C ALA A 432 1.25 5.50 11.09
N LEU A 433 1.65 5.59 9.83
CA LEU A 433 2.94 6.16 9.42
C LEU A 433 2.76 7.65 9.12
N ALA A 434 3.77 8.46 9.41
CA ALA A 434 3.76 9.86 9.02
C ALA A 434 5.16 10.40 8.73
N ALA A 435 5.28 11.23 7.71
CA ALA A 435 6.53 11.86 7.30
C ALA A 435 6.34 13.37 7.12
N ARG A 436 7.34 14.14 7.54
CA ARG A 436 7.48 15.56 7.21
C ARG A 436 8.39 15.69 6.00
N PHE A 437 7.93 16.42 5.01
CA PHE A 437 8.67 16.73 3.80
C PHE A 437 9.05 18.20 3.75
N GLY A 438 10.16 18.44 3.08
CA GLY A 438 10.58 19.73 2.59
C GLY A 438 10.58 19.73 1.07
N LEU A 439 10.10 20.83 0.48
CA LEU A 439 10.07 21.07 -0.95
C LEU A 439 10.79 22.38 -1.24
N THR A 440 11.98 22.28 -1.82
CA THR A 440 12.72 23.45 -2.28
C THR A 440 12.21 23.89 -3.65
N SER A 441 12.06 25.19 -3.81
CA SER A 441 11.73 25.79 -5.11
C SER A 441 12.96 25.60 -6.02
N LEU A 442 12.80 24.91 -7.15
CA LEU A 442 13.85 24.79 -8.16
C LEU A 442 13.94 26.03 -9.03
#